data_AF-A0A7C5IDP8-F1
#
_entry.id   AF-A0A7C5IDP8-F1
#
_cell.length_a   1.000
_cell.length_b   1.000
_cell.length_c   1.000
_cell.angle_alpha   90.00
_cell.angle_beta   90.00
_cell.angle_gamma   90.00
#
_symmetry.space_group_name_H-M   'P 1'
#
loop_
_entity.id
_entity.type
_entity.pdbx_description
1 polymer ?
#
loop_
_entity_poly.entity_id
_entity_poly.type
_entity_poly.pdbx_seq_one_letter_code
_entity_poly.pdbx_strand_id
1 'polypeptide(L)'
;MGPDDIKQDPKPPSQKLTRRDFVVTGGSILAGGALANIGRLDEQTVHAAEKTSYPRSTGYLVYDSRLCSGCQTCMLVCSLVHEGVISASLARIQVSRAVLNRYPYDIQIAVCRQCPDPLCVSNCPTGA
;
A
#
# COMPACT_ATOMS: atom_id res chain seq x y z
N MET A 1 -46.94 9.49 14.13
CA MET A 1 -46.34 9.90 15.41
C MET A 1 -44.85 9.64 15.33
N GLY A 2 -43.95 10.61 15.32
CA GLY A 2 -44.01 12.07 15.31
C GLY A 2 -42.62 12.57 14.88
N PRO A 3 -42.50 13.69 14.15
CA PRO A 3 -41.23 14.26 13.76
C PRO A 3 -40.86 15.41 14.72
N ASP A 4 -40.35 15.08 15.90
CA ASP A 4 -39.92 16.04 16.92
C ASP A 4 -38.64 15.40 17.53
N ASP A 5 -37.41 15.93 17.50
CA ASP A 5 -36.97 17.30 17.72
C ASP A 5 -35.62 17.55 17.00
N ILE A 6 -35.56 18.55 16.13
CA ILE A 6 -34.30 19.14 15.68
C ILE A 6 -33.75 19.97 16.84
N LYS A 7 -32.78 19.44 17.57
CA LYS A 7 -32.01 20.21 18.56
C LYS A 7 -31.23 21.31 17.83
N GLN A 8 -31.60 22.56 18.06
CA GLN A 8 -30.83 23.72 17.62
C GLN A 8 -29.63 23.87 18.56
N ASP A 9 -28.42 23.70 18.01
CA ASP A 9 -27.19 23.97 18.74
C ASP A 9 -27.08 25.48 19.07
N PRO A 10 -26.57 25.84 20.26
CA PRO A 10 -26.45 27.24 20.65
C PRO A 10 -25.46 27.96 19.73
N LYS A 11 -25.93 29.03 19.07
CA LYS A 11 -25.13 29.90 18.22
C LYS A 11 -23.95 30.47 19.03
N PRO A 12 -22.68 30.23 18.62
CA PRO A 12 -21.53 30.72 19.38
C PRO A 12 -21.53 32.25 19.39
N PRO A 13 -21.12 32.88 20.52
CA PRO A 13 -21.19 34.32 20.68
C PRO A 13 -20.33 35.01 19.64
N SER A 14 -20.92 35.89 18.83
CA SER A 14 -20.18 36.70 17.85
C SER A 14 -19.38 37.77 18.58
N GLN A 15 -18.17 37.43 19.01
CA GLN A 15 -17.26 38.41 19.57
C GLN A 15 -16.83 39.39 18.47
N LYS A 16 -17.13 40.67 18.68
CA LYS A 16 -16.73 41.75 17.76
C LYS A 16 -15.23 41.99 17.92
N LEU A 17 -14.43 41.28 17.14
CA LEU A 17 -12.99 41.53 17.04
C LEU A 17 -12.76 42.90 16.37
N THR A 18 -11.99 43.77 17.01
CA THR A 18 -11.65 45.05 16.41
C THR A 18 -10.51 44.88 15.40
N ARG A 19 -10.37 45.81 14.46
CA ARG A 19 -9.28 45.77 13.45
C ARG A 19 -7.88 45.70 14.09
N ARG A 20 -7.72 46.26 15.30
CA ARG A 20 -6.49 46.20 16.09
C ARG A 20 -6.24 44.79 16.64
N ASP A 21 -7.27 44.13 17.15
CA ASP A 21 -7.17 42.75 17.66
C ASP A 21 -6.81 41.77 16.55
N PHE A 22 -7.31 41.99 15.33
CA PHE A 22 -6.96 41.17 14.16
C PHE A 22 -5.49 41.33 13.75
N VAL A 23 -4.93 42.54 13.80
CA VAL A 23 -3.51 42.78 13.47
C VAL A 23 -2.58 42.19 14.53
N VAL A 24 -2.94 42.30 15.82
CA VAL A 24 -2.14 41.74 16.92
C VAL A 24 -2.20 40.21 16.94
N THR A 25 -3.38 39.63 16.69
CA THR A 25 -3.57 38.17 16.64
C THR A 25 -3.00 37.56 15.35
N GLY A 26 -3.11 38.25 14.21
CA GLY A 26 -2.52 37.83 12.94
C GLY A 26 -1.00 37.92 12.91
N GLY A 27 -0.41 38.95 13.54
CA GLY A 27 1.05 39.13 13.60
C GLY A 27 1.75 38.11 14.50
N SER A 28 1.08 37.63 15.56
CA SER A 28 1.65 36.66 16.50
C SER A 28 1.67 35.22 15.97
N ILE A 29 0.79 34.87 15.02
CA ILE A 29 0.77 33.53 14.40
C ILE A 29 1.96 33.33 13.44
N LEU A 30 2.43 34.38 12.76
CA LEU A 30 3.56 34.29 11.84
C LEU A 30 4.93 34.25 12.54
N ALA A 31 5.06 34.84 13.73
CA ALA A 31 6.32 34.80 14.49
C ALA A 31 6.35 33.69 15.57
N GLY A 32 5.21 33.33 16.17
CA GLY A 32 5.14 32.34 17.25
C GLY A 32 4.80 30.91 16.81
N GLY A 33 4.12 30.74 15.66
CA GLY A 33 3.65 29.42 15.20
C GLY A 33 4.75 28.48 14.68
N ALA A 34 5.90 29.03 14.27
CA ALA A 34 7.02 28.24 13.76
C ALA A 34 7.85 27.57 14.87
N LEU A 35 7.83 28.09 16.11
CA LEU A 35 8.64 27.55 17.21
C LEU A 35 7.88 26.57 18.12
N ALA A 36 6.54 26.59 18.12
CA ALA A 36 5.73 25.65 18.91
C ALA A 36 5.68 24.22 18.32
N ASN A 37 6.12 24.03 17.07
CA ASN A 37 6.10 22.71 16.40
C ASN A 37 7.44 21.96 16.45
N ILE A 38 8.47 22.49 17.12
CA ILE A 38 9.79 21.82 17.25
C ILE A 38 9.82 20.85 18.45
N GLY A 39 8.79 20.85 19.30
CA GLY A 39 8.71 20.04 20.53
C GLY A 39 7.95 18.71 20.42
N ARG A 40 7.50 18.29 19.23
CA ARG A 40 6.86 16.98 19.00
C ARG A 40 7.50 16.23 17.83
N LEU A 41 8.82 16.16 17.84
CA LEU A 41 9.62 15.31 16.96
C LEU A 41 9.98 13.95 17.58
N ASP A 42 9.31 13.54 18.66
CA ASP A 42 9.34 12.17 19.16
C ASP A 42 7.92 11.74 19.50
N GLU A 43 7.30 11.04 18.55
CA GLU A 43 6.57 9.78 18.75
C GLU A 43 5.91 9.34 17.42
N GLN A 44 6.60 9.50 16.28
CA GLN A 44 6.43 8.51 15.23
C GLN A 44 7.14 7.25 15.71
N THR A 45 6.47 6.50 16.57
CA THR A 45 6.63 5.06 16.61
C THR A 45 6.17 4.53 15.25
N VAL A 46 7.04 4.67 14.25
CA VAL A 46 7.20 3.61 13.27
C VAL A 46 7.49 2.39 14.12
N HIS A 47 6.43 1.65 14.46
CA HIS A 47 6.52 0.33 14.98
C HIS A 47 7.44 -0.41 14.03
N ALA A 48 8.72 -0.51 14.41
CA ALA A 48 9.66 -1.42 13.81
C ALA A 48 9.00 -2.78 13.98
N ALA A 49 8.35 -3.24 12.92
CA ALA A 49 7.72 -4.54 12.89
C ALA A 49 8.79 -5.52 13.35
N GLU A 50 8.51 -6.17 14.48
CA GLU A 50 9.26 -7.30 14.97
C GLU A 50 9.37 -8.29 13.81
N LYS A 51 10.58 -8.42 13.25
CA LYS A 51 10.79 -9.25 12.06
C LYS A 51 10.62 -10.71 12.43
N THR A 52 9.42 -11.25 12.23
CA THR A 52 9.18 -12.69 12.19
C THR A 52 10.09 -13.28 11.11
N SER A 53 11.15 -13.99 11.51
CA SER A 53 12.18 -14.46 10.60
C SER A 53 11.73 -15.71 9.87
N TYR A 54 11.21 -15.55 8.65
CA TYR A 54 10.93 -16.67 7.75
C TYR A 54 12.24 -17.28 7.20
N PRO A 55 12.31 -18.61 7.01
CA PRO A 55 13.47 -19.23 6.37
C PRO A 55 13.61 -18.70 4.95
N ARG A 56 14.83 -18.28 4.60
CA ARG A 56 15.12 -17.83 3.24
C ARG A 56 14.97 -18.98 2.27
N SER A 57 14.49 -18.69 1.06
CA SER A 57 14.43 -19.68 0.01
C SER A 57 15.83 -20.14 -0.39
N THR A 58 15.97 -21.43 -0.69
CA THR A 58 17.21 -22.03 -1.18
C THR A 58 17.53 -21.61 -2.62
N GLY A 59 16.53 -21.14 -3.37
CA GLY A 59 16.66 -20.76 -4.77
C GLY A 59 15.89 -19.48 -5.10
N TYR A 60 16.16 -18.94 -6.28
CA TYR A 60 15.48 -17.77 -6.82
C TYR A 60 15.26 -17.94 -8.33
N LEU A 61 14.06 -17.61 -8.80
CA LEU A 61 13.72 -17.69 -10.23
C LEU A 61 14.11 -16.39 -10.95
N VAL A 62 15.11 -16.49 -11.83
CA VAL A 62 15.51 -15.42 -12.75
C VAL A 62 15.03 -15.78 -14.14
N TYR A 63 14.47 -14.80 -14.86
CA TYR A 63 14.10 -14.95 -16.26
C TYR A 63 14.61 -13.75 -17.06
N ASP A 64 14.94 -13.98 -18.33
CA ASP A 64 15.22 -12.90 -19.28
C ASP A 64 13.95 -12.56 -20.05
N SER A 65 13.41 -11.36 -19.83
CA SER A 65 12.21 -10.89 -20.51
C SER A 65 12.40 -10.71 -22.01
N ARG A 66 13.63 -10.52 -22.49
CA ARG A 66 13.94 -10.37 -23.92
C ARG A 66 13.74 -11.66 -24.72
N LEU A 67 13.85 -12.80 -24.04
CA LEU A 67 13.71 -14.13 -24.65
C LEU A 67 12.31 -14.72 -24.45
N CYS A 68 11.46 -14.08 -23.64
CA CYS A 68 10.12 -14.59 -23.40
C CYS A 68 9.22 -14.33 -24.62
N SER A 69 8.73 -15.40 -25.25
CA SER A 69 7.71 -15.35 -26.30
C SER A 69 6.28 -15.43 -25.76
N GLY A 70 6.12 -15.43 -24.42
CA GLY A 70 4.85 -15.58 -23.70
C GLY A 70 4.02 -16.80 -24.07
N CYS A 71 4.64 -17.91 -24.49
CA CYS A 71 3.95 -19.14 -24.87
C CYS A 71 3.17 -19.85 -23.73
N GLN A 72 3.28 -19.38 -22.49
CA GLN A 72 2.62 -19.93 -21.29
C GLN A 72 2.95 -21.39 -20.95
N THR A 73 3.87 -22.04 -21.65
CA THR A 73 4.30 -23.43 -21.35
C THR A 73 4.82 -23.58 -19.93
N CYS A 74 5.55 -22.58 -19.41
CA CYS A 74 6.01 -22.56 -18.01
C CYS A 74 4.84 -22.59 -17.01
N MET A 75 3.70 -21.97 -17.33
CA MET A 75 2.50 -22.01 -16.49
C MET A 75 1.88 -23.40 -16.50
N LEU A 76 1.72 -23.99 -17.69
CA LEU A 76 1.12 -25.32 -17.85
C LEU A 76 1.93 -26.42 -17.16
N VAL A 77 3.26 -26.37 -17.28
CA VAL A 77 4.16 -27.31 -16.59
C VAL A 77 4.10 -27.10 -15.07
N CYS A 78 4.04 -25.85 -14.61
CA CYS A 78 3.95 -25.54 -13.18
C CYS A 78 2.70 -26.15 -12.54
N SER A 79 1.52 -25.96 -13.14
CA SER A 79 0.28 -26.54 -12.62
C SER A 79 0.25 -28.07 -12.77
N LEU A 80 0.79 -28.61 -13.87
CA LEU A 80 0.89 -30.06 -14.02
C LEU A 80 1.74 -30.69 -12.90
N VAL A 81 2.87 -30.07 -12.55
CA VAL A 81 3.79 -30.59 -11.53
C VAL A 81 3.25 -30.40 -10.10
N HIS A 82 2.61 -29.27 -9.80
CA HIS A 82 2.18 -28.96 -8.42
C HIS A 82 0.74 -29.33 -8.10
N GLU A 83 -0.13 -29.37 -9.10
CA GLU A 83 -1.58 -29.57 -8.93
C GLU A 83 -2.08 -30.81 -9.68
N GLY A 84 -1.24 -31.45 -10.50
CA GLY A 84 -1.59 -32.65 -11.28
C GLY A 84 -2.51 -32.39 -12.47
N VAL A 85 -2.80 -31.12 -12.78
CA VAL A 85 -3.73 -30.72 -13.84
C VAL A 85 -3.12 -29.63 -14.72
N ILE A 86 -3.43 -29.65 -16.01
CA ILE A 86 -3.00 -28.61 -16.95
C ILE A 86 -3.96 -27.42 -16.81
N SER A 87 -3.55 -26.41 -16.05
CA SER A 87 -4.34 -25.19 -15.85
C SER A 87 -3.47 -23.94 -15.74
N ALA A 88 -3.78 -22.92 -16.53
CA ALA A 88 -3.08 -21.64 -16.45
C ALA A 88 -3.41 -20.88 -15.15
N SER A 89 -4.64 -21.00 -14.63
CA SER A 89 -5.08 -20.29 -13.42
C SER A 89 -4.49 -20.86 -12.13
N LEU A 90 -4.20 -22.16 -12.10
CA LEU A 90 -3.59 -22.82 -10.94
C LEU A 90 -2.05 -22.75 -10.94
N ALA A 91 -1.44 -22.19 -11.98
CA ALA A 91 0.00 -22.03 -12.05
C ALA A 91 0.50 -20.99 -11.02
N ARG A 92 1.60 -21.29 -10.33
CA ARG A 92 2.27 -20.35 -9.40
C ARG A 92 3.07 -19.27 -10.13
N ILE A 93 3.30 -19.45 -11.42
CA ILE A 93 3.91 -18.48 -12.34
C ILE A 93 2.80 -17.97 -13.25
N GLN A 94 2.70 -16.65 -13.43
CA GLN A 94 1.67 -16.03 -14.25
C GLN A 94 2.32 -15.22 -15.38
N VAL A 95 1.91 -15.48 -16.62
CA VAL A 95 2.39 -14.76 -17.81
C VAL A 95 1.19 -14.20 -18.56
N SER A 96 1.07 -12.88 -18.57
CA SER A 96 0.03 -12.18 -19.32
C SER A 96 0.61 -11.59 -20.61
N ARG A 97 -0.18 -11.67 -21.69
CA ARG A 97 0.15 -11.05 -22.98
C ARG A 97 -0.90 -10.01 -23.33
N ALA A 98 -0.45 -8.77 -23.49
CA ALA A 98 -1.25 -7.68 -24.00
C ALA A 98 -0.87 -7.43 -25.47
N VAL A 99 -1.56 -8.11 -26.39
CA VAL A 99 -1.20 -8.14 -27.83
C VAL A 99 -1.22 -6.77 -28.52
N LEU A 100 -1.92 -5.79 -27.94
CA LEU A 100 -2.00 -4.42 -28.45
C LEU A 100 -0.92 -3.49 -27.88
N ASN A 101 -0.19 -3.93 -26.85
CA ASN A 101 0.87 -3.14 -26.26
C ASN A 101 2.18 -3.34 -27.04
N ARG A 102 3.06 -2.35 -26.92
CA ARG A 102 4.42 -2.42 -27.47
C ARG A 102 5.37 -3.07 -26.46
N TYR A 103 6.34 -3.83 -26.96
CA TYR A 103 7.48 -4.30 -26.17
C TYR A 103 8.18 -3.13 -25.44
N PRO A 104 8.50 -3.26 -24.14
CA PRO A 104 8.44 -4.46 -23.30
C PRO A 104 7.15 -4.65 -22.48
N TYR A 105 6.10 -3.89 -22.75
CA TYR A 105 4.84 -3.91 -21.97
C TYR A 105 3.79 -4.89 -22.52
N ASP A 106 4.13 -5.60 -23.59
CA ASP A 106 3.29 -6.62 -24.23
C ASP A 106 3.30 -7.94 -23.48
N ILE A 107 4.35 -8.23 -22.70
CA ILE A 107 4.48 -9.45 -21.91
C ILE A 107 4.84 -9.08 -20.48
N GLN A 108 3.99 -9.48 -19.53
CA GLN A 108 4.28 -9.34 -18.11
C GLN A 108 4.36 -10.71 -17.46
N ILE A 109 5.41 -10.90 -16.66
CA ILE A 109 5.70 -12.15 -15.97
C ILE A 109 5.69 -11.85 -14.48
N ALA A 110 4.75 -12.47 -13.77
CA ALA A 110 4.65 -12.39 -12.33
C ALA A 110 5.03 -13.76 -11.74
N VAL A 111 6.08 -13.74 -10.91
CA VAL A 111 6.55 -14.90 -10.14
C VAL A 111 6.61 -14.53 -8.67
N CYS A 112 6.36 -15.50 -7.79
CA CYS A 112 6.71 -15.32 -6.38
C CYS A 112 8.22 -15.08 -6.28
N ARG A 113 8.60 -13.91 -5.77
CA ARG A 113 10.01 -13.52 -5.61
C ARG A 113 10.67 -14.15 -4.39
N GLN A 114 9.89 -14.87 -3.56
CA GLN A 114 10.34 -15.42 -2.29
C GLN A 114 11.09 -14.36 -1.47
N CYS A 115 10.41 -13.23 -1.24
CA CYS A 115 10.99 -12.05 -0.62
C CYS A 115 11.61 -12.39 0.74
N PRO A 116 12.81 -11.87 1.05
CA PRO A 116 13.39 -12.00 2.40
C PRO A 116 12.52 -11.37 3.49
N ASP A 117 11.73 -10.37 3.11
CA ASP A 117 10.75 -9.68 3.95
C ASP A 117 9.36 -9.79 3.30
N PRO A 118 8.61 -10.88 3.56
CA PRO A 118 7.39 -11.20 2.83
C PRO A 118 6.16 -10.49 3.42
N LEU A 119 5.84 -9.31 2.88
CA LEU A 119 4.62 -8.55 3.25
C LEU A 119 3.32 -9.34 3.09
N CYS A 120 3.29 -10.31 2.17
CA CYS A 120 2.13 -11.18 1.99
C CYS A 120 1.86 -12.07 3.20
N VAL A 121 2.91 -12.51 3.92
CA VAL A 121 2.74 -13.36 5.10
C VAL A 121 2.45 -12.52 6.34
N SER A 122 3.12 -11.37 6.50
CA SER A 122 2.88 -10.47 7.65
C SER A 122 1.44 -9.95 7.70
N ASN A 123 0.78 -9.84 6.55
CA ASN A 123 -0.59 -9.34 6.44
C ASN A 123 -1.65 -10.44 6.37
N CYS A 124 -1.28 -11.72 6.51
CA CYS A 124 -2.21 -12.84 6.43
C CYS A 124 -3.04 -12.94 7.73
N PRO A 125 -4.37 -12.69 7.71
CA PRO A 125 -5.18 -12.63 8.93
C PRO A 125 -5.30 -13.98 9.63
N THR A 126 -5.11 -15.08 8.89
CA THR A 126 -5.18 -16.45 9.42
C THR A 126 -3.80 -17.01 9.79
N GLY A 127 -2.71 -16.28 9.51
CA GLY A 127 -1.34 -16.74 9.80
C GLY A 127 -0.93 -18.00 9.03
N ALA A 128 -1.46 -18.17 7.81
CA ALA A 128 -1.12 -19.28 6.91
C ALA A 128 0.20 -19.04 6.17
#